data_AF-U1PGD9-F1
#
_entry.id   AF-U1PGD9-F1
#
_cell.length_a   1.000
_cell.length_b   1.000
_cell.length_c   1.000
_cell.angle_alpha   90.00
_cell.angle_beta   90.00
_cell.angle_gamma   90.00
#
_symmetry.space_group_name_H-M   'P 1'
#
loop_
_entity.id
_entity.type
_entity.pdbx_description
1 polymer ?
#
loop_
_entity_poly.entity_id
_entity_poly.type
_entity_poly.pdbx_seq_one_letter_code
_entity_poly.pdbx_strand_id
1 'polypeptide(L)'
;MYAGDIPAVDSRCGSAISPQPTAGVWVGDGGSSVRDGNTYTCATPDIGMEFDRRTALRAAGALLGGSAIPATASAARSRQTGSPSGGTSQEGYGPLGSVAVSGAREAVVADDLAYVAASNGFAVVDVADPAEPTVLAEHREIETDTDQSLRGIWDLWPSGDRLAVAGPAQFTPNQPSGVALFDVGDPTQPEQVAFHPTDDHIHNAYFTDETVYVTGRDRGMSVVMVDVSDDDPVEVGRWSPLDEDERWADVAPPLRALHDVYVQDGTAYLPYWDAGTWMVDVSDPGNPEALGRVADATREQLAAVSTEEAFLVARTPGGADHYATVNEDGTLLLVGRETWAVDDRAGRLAEGGGRVGGASGVDIYDVSDPEEPEKLSTIAPPASFDQTTEGWFTTSHNADFRGDRLYTSWYFGGVGVYDVSDPAAPTELARWRNPRETSFWTAQAADGCYVASSVDLSSGFGGLNETREALYTFPDRAGSQADPPSLTDWPEDVLGPEPDDRPGVDPGAGRVASVVDVPGADPPDGTDDTGDTGDTGDGTVGSDGDPDDRDTDSEGVGDGDTDDGGAGNGTTDESGDAESTDGTGAGLGVGAALAGLSGYLLARRADGLNDSRSE
;
A
#
# COMPACT_ATOMS: atom_id res chain seq x y z
N MET A 1 -6.88 -36.68 52.53
CA MET A 1 -6.58 -37.00 53.94
C MET A 1 -5.80 -35.80 54.46
N TYR A 2 -6.41 -34.94 55.29
CA TYR A 2 -5.95 -33.57 55.64
C TYR A 2 -5.82 -32.61 54.42
N ALA A 3 -6.36 -31.38 54.36
CA ALA A 3 -7.12 -30.50 55.27
C ALA A 3 -6.35 -29.69 56.35
N GLY A 4 -6.76 -28.43 56.54
CA GLY A 4 -6.11 -27.35 57.30
C GLY A 4 -5.79 -26.15 56.39
N ASP A 5 -6.60 -25.08 56.21
CA ASP A 5 -7.34 -24.18 57.12
C ASP A 5 -6.42 -23.15 57.85
N ILE A 6 -6.39 -21.86 57.43
CA ILE A 6 -7.18 -20.68 57.95
C ILE A 6 -6.54 -20.07 59.24
N PRO A 7 -6.58 -18.73 59.57
CA PRO A 7 -7.28 -17.57 58.97
C PRO A 7 -6.38 -16.34 58.62
N ALA A 8 -7.02 -15.22 58.21
CA ALA A 8 -6.41 -13.89 57.98
C ALA A 8 -6.48 -12.94 59.22
N VAL A 9 -5.74 -11.82 59.17
CA VAL A 9 -5.85 -10.66 60.09
C VAL A 9 -5.59 -9.33 59.35
N ASP A 10 -6.52 -8.36 59.46
CA ASP A 10 -6.30 -6.93 59.17
C ASP A 10 -5.65 -6.24 60.37
N SER A 11 -4.63 -5.41 60.15
CA SER A 11 -4.15 -4.45 61.14
C SER A 11 -3.54 -3.21 60.48
N ARG A 12 -3.96 -2.03 60.94
CA ARG A 12 -3.75 -0.73 60.25
C ARG A 12 -2.54 0.05 60.78
N CYS A 13 -1.96 0.85 59.87
CA CYS A 13 -1.18 2.09 60.08
C CYS A 13 -0.36 2.28 61.38
N GLY A 14 0.96 2.17 61.28
CA GLY A 14 1.92 2.79 62.20
C GLY A 14 2.47 4.12 61.65
N SER A 15 2.61 5.15 62.49
CA SER A 15 2.91 6.53 62.10
C SER A 15 4.35 6.79 61.60
N ALA A 16 4.49 7.74 60.68
CA ALA A 16 5.76 8.21 60.11
C ALA A 16 6.68 8.95 61.10
N ILE A 17 7.99 9.01 60.76
CA ILE A 17 8.97 9.98 61.30
C ILE A 17 9.87 10.46 60.15
N SER A 18 10.01 11.78 60.00
CA SER A 18 11.03 12.44 59.16
C SER A 18 11.57 13.69 59.88
N PRO A 19 12.90 13.91 59.93
CA PRO A 19 13.49 15.18 60.35
C PRO A 19 14.19 15.93 59.19
N GLN A 20 13.44 16.91 58.68
CA GLN A 20 13.75 18.20 58.01
C GLN A 20 15.22 18.72 57.80
N PRO A 21 15.41 19.70 56.87
CA PRO A 21 16.72 20.09 56.31
C PRO A 21 17.31 21.40 56.89
N THR A 22 18.32 21.97 56.21
CA THR A 22 18.95 23.27 56.55
C THR A 22 18.72 24.37 55.50
N ALA A 23 18.44 25.58 56.01
CA ALA A 23 18.07 26.86 55.39
C ALA A 23 18.78 27.34 54.08
N GLY A 24 18.17 28.26 53.32
CA GLY A 24 16.82 28.86 53.47
C GLY A 24 16.65 30.29 52.88
N VAL A 25 15.71 31.07 53.48
CA VAL A 25 15.59 32.56 53.48
C VAL A 25 15.14 33.23 52.16
N TRP A 26 14.26 34.25 52.04
CA TRP A 26 13.19 35.00 52.78
C TRP A 26 12.37 35.72 51.65
N VAL A 27 11.09 36.16 51.65
CA VAL A 27 9.94 36.36 52.59
C VAL A 27 8.67 35.74 51.91
N GLY A 28 7.43 35.68 52.41
CA GLY A 28 6.51 36.66 53.06
C GLY A 28 5.29 36.94 52.14
N ASP A 29 4.03 37.08 52.58
CA ASP A 29 3.44 37.04 53.93
C ASP A 29 1.88 36.83 53.87
N GLY A 30 1.29 36.15 54.88
CA GLY A 30 -0.18 36.02 55.16
C GLY A 30 -1.12 35.27 54.17
N GLY A 31 -2.15 34.51 54.57
CA GLY A 31 -2.57 34.03 55.90
C GLY A 31 -4.03 33.46 55.95
N SER A 32 -4.33 32.56 56.91
CA SER A 32 -5.68 32.05 57.33
C SER A 32 -6.60 31.36 56.27
N SER A 33 -6.91 30.05 56.32
CA SER A 33 -7.83 29.30 57.23
C SER A 33 -9.32 29.69 57.10
N VAL A 34 -10.32 28.78 57.03
CA VAL A 34 -10.63 27.61 57.91
C VAL A 34 -11.31 26.45 57.12
N ARG A 35 -11.43 25.26 57.72
CA ARG A 35 -12.06 24.02 57.17
C ARG A 35 -13.58 23.91 57.41
N ASP A 36 -14.26 23.14 56.55
CA ASP A 36 -15.21 22.02 56.82
C ASP A 36 -15.77 21.54 55.45
N GLY A 37 -16.22 20.30 55.21
CA GLY A 37 -16.31 19.05 55.98
C GLY A 37 -16.72 17.87 55.06
N ASN A 38 -16.67 16.62 55.54
CA ASN A 38 -16.84 15.41 54.69
C ASN A 38 -18.21 15.26 53.99
N THR A 39 -18.18 14.83 52.71
CA THR A 39 -18.99 13.68 52.25
C THR A 39 -18.33 12.99 51.06
N TYR A 40 -18.40 11.65 51.00
CA TYR A 40 -18.15 10.88 49.78
C TYR A 40 -19.50 10.46 49.19
N THR A 41 -19.65 10.59 47.87
CA THR A 41 -20.77 10.02 47.10
C THR A 41 -20.21 9.48 45.80
N CYS A 42 -20.39 8.18 45.55
CA CYS A 42 -20.18 7.63 44.22
C CYS A 42 -21.24 8.22 43.27
N ALA A 43 -20.80 8.72 42.13
CA ALA A 43 -21.66 9.07 41.01
C ALA A 43 -21.07 8.42 39.76
N THR A 44 -21.89 7.69 39.02
CA THR A 44 -21.62 7.29 37.64
C THR A 44 -21.68 8.54 36.76
N PRO A 45 -20.70 8.76 35.85
CA PRO A 45 -20.93 9.62 34.69
C PRO A 45 -21.99 8.96 33.80
N ASP A 46 -22.93 9.76 33.27
CA ASP A 46 -23.76 9.34 32.14
C ASP A 46 -22.92 9.36 30.87
N ILE A 47 -23.17 8.41 29.95
CA ILE A 47 -22.57 8.42 28.60
C ILE A 47 -23.25 9.53 27.80
N GLY A 48 -22.49 10.56 27.42
CA GLY A 48 -22.94 11.67 26.60
C GLY A 48 -22.13 11.77 25.32
N MET A 49 -22.56 11.04 24.28
CA MET A 49 -22.01 11.20 22.92
C MET A 49 -22.52 12.51 22.31
N GLU A 50 -21.63 13.43 21.94
CA GLU A 50 -21.96 14.60 21.14
C GLU A 50 -21.74 14.30 19.65
N PHE A 51 -22.82 13.96 18.95
CA PHE A 51 -22.84 13.92 17.48
C PHE A 51 -22.90 15.36 16.93
N ASP A 52 -21.83 15.84 16.29
CA ASP A 52 -21.91 17.07 15.47
C ASP A 52 -22.46 16.78 14.06
N ARG A 53 -22.80 17.83 13.32
CA ARG A 53 -23.90 17.81 12.35
C ARG A 53 -23.48 18.17 10.94
N ARG A 54 -23.61 17.22 10.03
CA ARG A 54 -23.78 17.48 8.58
C ARG A 54 -25.11 16.90 8.10
N THR A 55 -25.65 17.48 7.02
CA THR A 55 -26.91 17.08 6.33
C THR A 55 -28.22 17.28 7.14
N ALA A 56 -29.26 17.96 6.64
CA ALA A 56 -29.43 18.92 5.54
C ALA A 56 -30.80 19.63 5.72
N LEU A 57 -31.10 20.68 4.93
CA LEU A 57 -32.49 21.02 4.57
C LEU A 57 -32.60 21.95 3.34
N ARG A 58 -33.54 21.65 2.43
CA ARG A 58 -33.91 22.52 1.30
C ARG A 58 -35.34 23.08 1.47
N ALA A 59 -35.45 24.37 1.17
CA ALA A 59 -36.65 25.10 0.68
C ALA A 59 -37.81 25.49 1.64
N ALA A 60 -38.37 26.67 1.33
CA ALA A 60 -39.59 27.33 1.83
C ALA A 60 -39.65 27.73 3.33
N GLY A 61 -40.04 28.97 3.69
CA GLY A 61 -40.24 30.17 2.86
C GLY A 61 -40.96 31.33 3.58
N ALA A 62 -40.70 32.55 3.06
CA ALA A 62 -41.47 33.80 3.25
C ALA A 62 -41.37 34.64 4.56
N LEU A 63 -40.81 35.86 4.36
CA LEU A 63 -41.30 37.20 4.78
C LEU A 63 -40.85 37.87 6.10
N LEU A 64 -40.41 39.14 5.93
CA LEU A 64 -40.12 40.21 6.92
C LEU A 64 -38.91 39.92 7.85
N GLY A 65 -37.85 40.73 7.99
CA GLY A 65 -37.54 42.10 7.53
C GLY A 65 -37.07 42.96 8.73
N GLY A 66 -36.03 43.80 8.70
CA GLY A 66 -35.04 44.12 7.65
C GLY A 66 -34.12 45.30 8.09
N SER A 67 -33.33 45.84 7.15
CA SER A 67 -32.49 47.06 7.24
C SER A 67 -31.07 46.99 7.86
N ALA A 68 -30.15 47.62 7.10
CA ALA A 68 -28.84 48.19 7.46
C ALA A 68 -27.57 47.30 7.45
N ILE A 69 -26.50 47.87 6.90
CA ILE A 69 -25.15 47.33 6.67
C ILE A 69 -24.12 48.35 7.23
N PRO A 70 -22.89 47.95 7.61
CA PRO A 70 -21.76 47.97 6.66
C PRO A 70 -20.86 46.71 6.77
N ALA A 71 -20.58 45.98 5.69
CA ALA A 71 -19.65 46.33 4.59
C ALA A 71 -18.16 46.06 4.92
N THR A 72 -17.76 44.79 4.77
CA THR A 72 -16.39 44.38 4.46
C THR A 72 -16.28 44.06 2.95
N ALA A 73 -15.11 44.25 2.36
CA ALA A 73 -14.93 44.13 0.91
C ALA A 73 -14.53 42.69 0.51
N SER A 74 -15.46 41.93 -0.03
CA SER A 74 -15.16 40.67 -0.72
C SER A 74 -14.78 40.95 -2.18
N ALA A 75 -13.62 40.45 -2.62
CA ALA A 75 -13.08 40.70 -3.94
C ALA A 75 -13.69 39.75 -5.00
N ALA A 76 -14.92 40.06 -5.42
CA ALA A 76 -15.61 39.30 -6.47
C ALA A 76 -14.84 39.36 -7.81
N ARG A 77 -14.01 38.34 -8.09
CA ARG A 77 -13.41 38.12 -9.41
C ARG A 77 -14.55 37.98 -10.43
N SER A 78 -14.67 38.92 -11.36
CA SER A 78 -15.69 38.84 -12.40
C SER A 78 -15.37 37.69 -13.36
N ARG A 79 -16.18 36.62 -13.36
CA ARG A 79 -16.16 35.59 -14.41
C ARG A 79 -16.41 36.26 -15.77
N GLN A 80 -15.32 36.52 -16.50
CA GLN A 80 -15.38 37.10 -17.83
C GLN A 80 -15.73 36.00 -18.81
N THR A 81 -17.00 35.96 -19.25
CA THR A 81 -17.51 34.95 -20.17
C THR A 81 -16.89 35.12 -21.57
N GLY A 82 -15.74 34.49 -21.78
CA GLY A 82 -15.24 34.18 -23.12
C GLY A 82 -16.23 33.27 -23.85
N SER A 83 -16.44 33.54 -25.14
CA SER A 83 -17.27 32.67 -25.98
C SER A 83 -16.46 31.41 -26.35
N PRO A 84 -17.02 30.19 -26.23
CA PRO A 84 -16.30 28.97 -26.58
C PRO A 84 -16.03 28.91 -28.09
N SER A 85 -14.77 29.00 -28.49
CA SER A 85 -14.32 28.90 -29.87
C SER A 85 -13.48 27.64 -30.06
N GLY A 86 -14.10 26.57 -30.57
CA GLY A 86 -13.43 25.29 -30.82
C GLY A 86 -13.88 24.17 -29.90
N GLY A 87 -15.17 23.80 -29.97
CA GLY A 87 -15.62 22.55 -29.38
C GLY A 87 -15.12 21.37 -30.22
N THR A 88 -13.99 20.78 -29.85
CA THR A 88 -13.66 19.40 -30.21
C THR A 88 -14.47 18.47 -29.31
N SER A 89 -15.26 17.57 -29.90
CA SER A 89 -15.78 16.42 -29.18
C SER A 89 -14.61 15.58 -28.67
N GLN A 90 -14.59 15.26 -27.37
CA GLN A 90 -13.82 14.11 -26.91
C GLN A 90 -14.51 12.85 -27.49
N GLU A 91 -13.96 12.30 -28.58
CA GLU A 91 -14.49 11.07 -29.21
C GLU A 91 -14.04 9.78 -28.50
N GLY A 92 -13.57 9.90 -27.24
CA GLY A 92 -13.19 8.79 -26.38
C GLY A 92 -13.13 9.16 -24.90
N TYR A 93 -12.82 8.17 -24.08
CA TYR A 93 -12.42 8.31 -22.68
C TYR A 93 -10.88 8.42 -22.58
N GLY A 94 -10.40 9.17 -21.59
CA GLY A 94 -8.97 9.45 -21.39
C GLY A 94 -8.76 10.71 -20.54
N PRO A 95 -7.50 11.13 -20.34
CA PRO A 95 -7.18 12.22 -19.43
C PRO A 95 -7.74 13.56 -19.91
N LEU A 96 -8.14 14.40 -18.95
CA LEU A 96 -8.55 15.78 -19.15
C LEU A 96 -7.34 16.70 -19.25
N GLY A 97 -6.36 16.48 -18.39
CA GLY A 97 -5.09 17.20 -18.31
C GLY A 97 -4.00 16.34 -17.68
N SER A 98 -2.77 16.88 -17.62
CA SER A 98 -1.68 16.27 -16.85
C SER A 98 -0.56 17.28 -16.60
N VAL A 99 0.14 17.14 -15.47
CA VAL A 99 1.33 17.93 -15.12
C VAL A 99 2.47 17.01 -14.73
N ALA A 100 3.68 17.31 -15.20
CA ALA A 100 4.86 16.51 -14.85
C ALA A 100 5.29 16.80 -13.41
N VAL A 101 5.57 15.75 -12.64
CA VAL A 101 6.11 15.82 -11.28
C VAL A 101 7.21 14.77 -11.20
N SER A 102 8.48 15.20 -11.19
CA SER A 102 9.57 14.23 -11.18
C SER A 102 9.75 13.60 -9.79
N GLY A 103 10.00 12.30 -9.77
CA GLY A 103 9.99 11.42 -8.61
C GLY A 103 8.60 10.95 -8.17
N ALA A 104 7.53 11.21 -8.94
CA ALA A 104 6.14 10.95 -8.56
C ALA A 104 5.89 9.52 -8.02
N ARG A 105 5.08 9.45 -6.96
CA ARG A 105 4.60 8.24 -6.26
C ARG A 105 3.14 8.43 -5.85
N GLU A 106 2.79 8.41 -4.55
CA GLU A 106 1.42 8.64 -4.12
C GLU A 106 0.92 10.05 -4.48
N ALA A 107 -0.39 10.19 -4.74
CA ALA A 107 -1.06 11.47 -4.94
C ALA A 107 -2.39 11.56 -4.19
N VAL A 108 -2.42 12.33 -3.10
CA VAL A 108 -3.58 12.48 -2.21
C VAL A 108 -4.27 13.84 -2.42
N VAL A 109 -5.60 13.83 -2.52
CA VAL A 109 -6.46 14.98 -2.80
C VAL A 109 -7.01 15.59 -1.50
N ALA A 110 -7.01 16.92 -1.41
CA ALA A 110 -7.76 17.67 -0.40
C ALA A 110 -8.43 18.89 -1.06
N ASP A 111 -9.77 18.92 -1.03
CA ASP A 111 -10.60 19.89 -1.76
C ASP A 111 -10.20 20.04 -3.24
N ASP A 112 -9.70 21.22 -3.63
CA ASP A 112 -9.28 21.61 -4.99
C ASP A 112 -7.79 21.29 -5.28
N LEU A 113 -7.08 20.63 -4.35
CA LEU A 113 -5.64 20.38 -4.40
C LEU A 113 -5.30 18.88 -4.45
N ALA A 114 -4.18 18.55 -5.08
CA ALA A 114 -3.51 17.26 -4.97
C ALA A 114 -2.07 17.43 -4.49
N TYR A 115 -1.71 16.71 -3.42
CA TYR A 115 -0.35 16.60 -2.90
C TYR A 115 0.29 15.35 -3.50
N VAL A 116 1.49 15.46 -4.05
CA VAL A 116 2.15 14.35 -4.79
C VAL A 116 3.50 14.05 -4.18
N ALA A 117 3.67 12.85 -3.63
CA ALA A 117 4.97 12.35 -3.15
C ALA A 117 5.94 12.26 -4.33
N ALA A 118 7.18 12.75 -4.15
CA ALA A 118 8.07 13.04 -5.27
C ALA A 118 9.52 12.55 -5.06
N SER A 119 9.72 11.44 -4.33
CA SER A 119 10.97 10.70 -4.08
C SER A 119 12.10 11.43 -3.34
N ASN A 120 12.22 12.76 -3.44
CA ASN A 120 13.18 13.61 -2.73
C ASN A 120 12.53 14.87 -2.13
N GLY A 121 11.22 14.80 -1.94
CA GLY A 121 10.34 15.92 -1.60
C GLY A 121 8.90 15.62 -2.04
N PHE A 122 8.11 16.67 -2.25
CA PHE A 122 6.73 16.60 -2.75
C PHE A 122 6.38 17.80 -3.64
N ALA A 123 5.26 17.70 -4.35
CA ALA A 123 4.63 18.81 -5.07
C ALA A 123 3.20 19.05 -4.58
N VAL A 124 2.73 20.29 -4.65
CA VAL A 124 1.33 20.69 -4.43
C VAL A 124 0.76 21.16 -5.76
N VAL A 125 -0.39 20.62 -6.16
CA VAL A 125 -0.99 20.82 -7.49
C VAL A 125 -2.43 21.33 -7.35
N ASP A 126 -2.75 22.43 -8.02
CA ASP A 126 -4.13 22.89 -8.26
C ASP A 126 -4.78 21.98 -9.31
N VAL A 127 -5.91 21.35 -8.96
CA VAL A 127 -6.69 20.47 -9.84
C VAL A 127 -8.12 20.99 -10.07
N ALA A 128 -8.43 22.21 -9.64
CA ALA A 128 -9.77 22.83 -9.73
C ALA A 128 -10.26 23.08 -11.16
N ASP A 129 -9.33 23.24 -12.12
CA ASP A 129 -9.60 23.02 -13.54
C ASP A 129 -8.88 21.75 -14.00
N PRO A 130 -9.56 20.60 -14.08
CA PRO A 130 -8.91 19.35 -14.43
C PRO A 130 -8.44 19.29 -15.89
N ALA A 131 -8.69 20.30 -16.73
CA ALA A 131 -8.06 20.40 -18.04
C ALA A 131 -6.64 21.02 -17.97
N GLU A 132 -6.35 21.84 -16.96
CA GLU A 132 -5.09 22.59 -16.81
C GLU A 132 -4.46 22.43 -15.40
N PRO A 133 -4.28 21.20 -14.87
CA PRO A 133 -3.72 20.98 -13.54
C PRO A 133 -2.32 21.60 -13.42
N THR A 134 -2.05 22.31 -12.32
CA THR A 134 -0.92 23.24 -12.23
C THR A 134 -0.18 23.10 -10.90
N VAL A 135 1.13 22.83 -10.95
CA VAL A 135 1.99 22.84 -9.75
C VAL A 135 2.03 24.24 -9.15
N LEU A 136 1.61 24.35 -7.90
CA LEU A 136 1.64 25.57 -7.07
C LEU A 136 2.99 25.70 -6.35
N ALA A 137 3.50 24.60 -5.81
CA ALA A 137 4.74 24.52 -5.07
C ALA A 137 5.44 23.17 -5.31
N GLU A 138 6.77 23.17 -5.24
CA GLU A 138 7.57 21.96 -5.01
C GLU A 138 8.44 22.19 -3.79
N HIS A 139 8.40 21.28 -2.82
CA HIS A 139 9.34 21.26 -1.72
C HIS A 139 10.33 20.11 -1.94
N ARG A 140 11.63 20.37 -1.82
CA ARG A 140 12.71 19.42 -2.11
C ARG A 140 13.79 19.58 -1.04
N GLU A 141 14.59 18.54 -0.79
CA GLU A 141 15.70 18.56 0.19
C GLU A 141 15.27 18.70 1.67
N ILE A 142 14.05 18.22 2.01
CA ILE A 142 13.43 18.17 3.36
C ILE A 142 14.44 17.97 4.49
N GLU A 143 14.41 18.85 5.49
CA GLU A 143 15.37 18.87 6.60
C GLU A 143 15.10 17.75 7.61
N THR A 144 16.17 17.26 8.27
CA THR A 144 16.10 16.22 9.32
C THR A 144 16.92 16.64 10.54
N ASP A 145 17.02 15.79 11.56
CA ASP A 145 17.94 15.97 12.69
C ASP A 145 19.43 15.77 12.32
N THR A 146 19.73 15.44 11.05
CA THR A 146 21.06 15.19 10.51
C THR A 146 21.46 16.17 9.41
N ASP A 147 22.75 16.21 9.03
CA ASP A 147 23.24 16.96 7.85
C ASP A 147 22.75 16.36 6.48
N GLN A 148 21.77 15.44 6.48
CA GLN A 148 21.24 14.76 5.29
C GLN A 148 19.74 15.03 5.14
N SER A 149 19.30 15.43 3.95
CA SER A 149 17.87 15.54 3.65
C SER A 149 17.16 14.19 3.58
N LEU A 150 15.86 14.17 3.90
CA LEU A 150 14.99 13.01 3.72
C LEU A 150 14.84 12.66 2.22
N ARG A 151 14.78 11.36 1.91
CA ARG A 151 14.73 10.80 0.54
C ARG A 151 13.91 9.51 0.54
N GLY A 152 13.66 8.95 -0.64
CA GLY A 152 12.85 7.74 -0.79
C GLY A 152 11.38 7.98 -0.43
N ILE A 153 10.93 9.23 -0.52
CA ILE A 153 9.57 9.66 -0.15
C ILE A 153 8.61 9.14 -1.20
N TRP A 154 7.92 8.04 -0.89
CA TRP A 154 6.90 7.47 -1.77
C TRP A 154 5.49 7.84 -1.35
N ASP A 155 5.32 8.32 -0.13
CA ASP A 155 4.01 8.57 0.45
C ASP A 155 3.97 9.85 1.31
N LEU A 156 2.77 10.42 1.40
CA LEU A 156 2.42 11.60 2.19
C LEU A 156 0.91 11.61 2.46
N TRP A 157 0.48 12.34 3.48
CA TRP A 157 -0.96 12.51 3.75
C TRP A 157 -1.29 13.89 4.31
N PRO A 158 -2.26 14.63 3.73
CA PRO A 158 -2.72 15.93 4.24
C PRO A 158 -3.83 15.77 5.29
N SER A 159 -3.77 16.59 6.36
CA SER A 159 -4.84 16.75 7.35
C SER A 159 -5.07 18.24 7.61
N GLY A 160 -6.14 18.80 7.05
CA GLY A 160 -6.44 20.24 7.15
C GLY A 160 -5.31 21.13 6.61
N ASP A 161 -4.84 22.07 7.43
CA ASP A 161 -3.70 22.97 7.13
C ASP A 161 -2.33 22.31 7.42
N ARG A 162 -2.25 20.98 7.53
CA ARG A 162 -1.03 20.19 7.80
C ARG A 162 -0.81 19.09 6.75
N LEU A 163 0.45 18.72 6.56
CA LEU A 163 0.89 17.62 5.69
C LEU A 163 1.98 16.80 6.38
N ALA A 164 1.78 15.49 6.48
CA ALA A 164 2.80 14.53 6.89
C ALA A 164 3.51 13.98 5.64
N VAL A 165 4.83 13.90 5.67
CA VAL A 165 5.66 13.37 4.57
C VAL A 165 6.62 12.32 5.13
N ALA A 166 6.50 11.07 4.68
CA ALA A 166 7.21 9.94 5.26
C ALA A 166 8.34 9.41 4.37
N GLY A 167 9.35 8.81 4.98
CA GLY A 167 10.33 7.99 4.26
C GLY A 167 11.61 7.69 5.04
N PRO A 168 12.59 7.03 4.38
CA PRO A 168 12.50 6.44 3.05
C PRO A 168 11.57 5.20 3.04
N ALA A 169 10.85 5.01 1.94
CA ALA A 169 10.03 3.82 1.71
C ALA A 169 10.85 2.51 1.64
N GLN A 170 12.16 2.59 1.43
CA GLN A 170 13.05 1.44 1.45
C GLN A 170 14.28 1.70 2.32
N PHE A 171 14.66 0.70 3.11
CA PHE A 171 15.89 0.70 3.89
C PHE A 171 17.10 1.08 3.03
N THR A 172 17.68 2.24 3.30
CA THR A 172 18.89 2.71 2.66
C THR A 172 19.97 2.97 3.71
N PRO A 173 21.08 2.21 3.73
CA PRO A 173 22.10 2.32 4.78
C PRO A 173 22.68 3.74 4.90
N ASN A 174 22.65 4.28 6.12
CA ASN A 174 23.14 5.64 6.45
C ASN A 174 22.35 6.76 5.75
N GLN A 175 21.03 6.64 5.67
CA GLN A 175 20.11 7.77 5.47
C GLN A 175 19.23 7.94 6.71
N PRO A 176 18.80 9.18 7.03
CA PRO A 176 17.79 9.40 8.06
C PRO A 176 16.44 8.80 7.62
N SER A 177 15.63 8.42 8.59
CA SER A 177 14.26 7.95 8.41
C SER A 177 13.34 8.71 9.36
N GLY A 178 12.09 8.94 8.96
CA GLY A 178 11.13 9.64 9.81
C GLY A 178 9.97 10.28 9.06
N VAL A 179 9.17 11.05 9.81
CA VAL A 179 8.07 11.87 9.30
C VAL A 179 8.47 13.34 9.40
N ALA A 180 8.41 14.07 8.28
CA ALA A 180 8.47 15.52 8.28
C ALA A 180 7.05 16.09 8.29
N LEU A 181 6.78 17.06 9.16
CA LEU A 181 5.49 17.74 9.28
C LEU A 181 5.60 19.14 8.66
N PHE A 182 4.63 19.50 7.82
CA PHE A 182 4.55 20.79 7.14
C PHE A 182 3.26 21.53 7.48
N ASP A 183 3.33 22.84 7.63
CA ASP A 183 2.19 23.74 7.47
C ASP A 183 1.95 23.95 5.96
N VAL A 184 0.71 23.76 5.52
CA VAL A 184 0.28 23.91 4.12
C VAL A 184 -0.92 24.84 3.96
N GLY A 185 -1.25 25.63 4.99
CA GLY A 185 -2.36 26.61 4.96
C GLY A 185 -2.16 27.73 3.91
N ASP A 186 -0.94 27.94 3.42
CA ASP A 186 -0.69 28.49 2.08
C ASP A 186 -0.09 27.40 1.17
N PRO A 187 -0.87 26.79 0.26
CA PRO A 187 -0.39 25.70 -0.60
C PRO A 187 0.63 26.16 -1.66
N THR A 188 0.89 27.48 -1.77
CA THR A 188 1.98 28.02 -2.59
C THR A 188 3.29 28.20 -1.82
N GLN A 189 3.26 28.08 -0.49
CA GLN A 189 4.42 28.22 0.39
C GLN A 189 4.42 27.21 1.57
N PRO A 190 4.55 25.88 1.34
CA PRO A 190 4.69 24.90 2.42
C PRO A 190 5.93 25.16 3.30
N GLU A 191 5.74 25.29 4.62
CA GLU A 191 6.81 25.50 5.61
C GLU A 191 6.96 24.25 6.51
N GLN A 192 8.18 23.70 6.63
CA GLN A 192 8.43 22.57 7.53
C GLN A 192 8.40 23.04 8.98
N VAL A 193 7.57 22.41 9.81
CA VAL A 193 7.39 22.78 11.23
C VAL A 193 8.07 21.80 12.18
N ALA A 194 8.13 20.51 11.85
CA ALA A 194 8.76 19.48 12.68
C ALA A 194 9.37 18.32 11.87
N PHE A 195 10.15 17.47 12.54
CA PHE A 195 10.63 16.19 12.04
C PHE A 195 10.69 15.16 13.18
N HIS A 196 10.06 14.00 12.98
CA HIS A 196 10.07 12.87 13.90
C HIS A 196 11.00 11.76 13.36
N PRO A 197 12.22 11.61 13.89
CA PRO A 197 13.14 10.57 13.44
C PRO A 197 12.68 9.16 13.87
N THR A 198 12.90 8.16 13.02
CA THR A 198 12.63 6.74 13.32
C THR A 198 13.86 5.86 13.10
N ASP A 199 13.99 4.79 13.90
CA ASP A 199 15.06 3.78 13.75
C ASP A 199 14.94 2.95 12.46
N ASP A 200 13.71 2.84 11.93
CA ASP A 200 13.32 1.97 10.83
C ASP A 200 12.63 2.75 9.70
N HIS A 201 12.73 2.20 8.48
CA HIS A 201 12.23 2.78 7.24
C HIS A 201 10.70 2.70 7.13
N ILE A 202 10.04 3.84 6.86
CA ILE A 202 8.58 3.96 6.77
C ILE A 202 8.14 3.80 5.31
N HIS A 203 7.31 2.79 5.02
CA HIS A 203 6.84 2.50 3.67
C HIS A 203 5.71 3.44 3.24
N ASN A 204 4.63 3.48 4.03
CA ASN A 204 3.48 4.36 3.87
C ASN A 204 3.08 4.96 5.26
N ALA A 205 2.28 6.02 5.24
CA ALA A 205 1.83 6.76 6.41
C ALA A 205 0.49 7.48 6.18
N TYR A 206 -0.45 7.29 7.10
CA TYR A 206 -1.75 7.95 7.10
C TYR A 206 -1.79 9.10 8.12
N PHE A 207 -2.54 10.17 7.85
CA PHE A 207 -2.68 11.29 8.78
C PHE A 207 -4.14 11.74 8.89
N THR A 208 -4.74 11.57 10.06
CA THR A 208 -6.04 12.16 10.40
C THR A 208 -5.94 12.92 11.71
N ASP A 209 -6.79 13.93 11.86
CA ASP A 209 -6.91 14.74 13.07
C ASP A 209 -5.54 15.31 13.50
N GLU A 210 -5.01 14.80 14.61
CA GLU A 210 -3.73 15.19 15.20
C GLU A 210 -2.77 13.98 15.37
N THR A 211 -2.95 12.90 14.58
CA THR A 211 -2.12 11.68 14.69
C THR A 211 -1.69 11.15 13.32
N VAL A 212 -0.37 10.95 13.16
CA VAL A 212 0.23 10.25 12.00
C VAL A 212 0.44 8.79 12.35
N TYR A 213 -0.06 7.90 11.51
CA TYR A 213 0.08 6.45 11.62
C TYR A 213 1.12 6.00 10.59
N VAL A 214 2.17 5.28 11.01
CA VAL A 214 3.27 4.88 10.12
C VAL A 214 3.53 3.38 10.16
N THR A 215 3.95 2.81 9.02
CA THR A 215 4.36 1.40 8.96
C THR A 215 5.74 1.20 9.62
N GLY A 216 5.82 0.47 10.72
CA GLY A 216 7.05 0.06 11.36
C GLY A 216 7.67 -1.21 10.76
N ARG A 217 8.97 -1.41 11.02
CA ARG A 217 9.76 -2.59 10.57
C ARG A 217 10.45 -3.32 11.73
N ASP A 218 9.85 -3.20 12.92
CA ASP A 218 10.29 -3.86 14.14
C ASP A 218 9.97 -5.38 14.10
N ARG A 219 9.99 -6.07 15.26
CA ARG A 219 9.60 -7.49 15.33
C ARG A 219 8.11 -7.70 14.97
N GLY A 220 7.23 -6.79 15.38
CA GLY A 220 5.81 -6.80 15.08
C GLY A 220 5.51 -6.54 13.61
N MET A 221 6.33 -5.73 12.94
CA MET A 221 5.93 -4.97 11.74
C MET A 221 4.74 -4.06 12.12
N SER A 222 4.81 -3.43 13.29
CA SER A 222 3.69 -2.70 13.89
C SER A 222 3.28 -1.48 13.07
N VAL A 223 1.99 -1.12 13.09
CA VAL A 223 1.62 0.30 12.94
C VAL A 223 2.12 1.05 14.17
N VAL A 224 2.65 2.25 13.99
CA VAL A 224 3.09 3.14 15.07
C VAL A 224 2.31 4.45 14.97
N MET A 225 1.77 4.91 16.09
CA MET A 225 0.94 6.12 16.19
C MET A 225 1.75 7.25 16.80
N VAL A 226 1.88 8.36 16.07
CA VAL A 226 2.64 9.55 16.46
C VAL A 226 1.69 10.73 16.59
N ASP A 227 1.56 11.27 17.81
CA ASP A 227 0.84 12.51 18.10
C ASP A 227 1.63 13.70 17.53
N VAL A 228 0.92 14.59 16.85
CA VAL A 228 1.43 15.81 16.20
C VAL A 228 0.56 17.04 16.54
N SER A 229 -0.18 17.00 17.65
CA SER A 229 -1.08 18.07 18.12
C SER A 229 -0.35 19.35 18.54
N ASP A 230 0.88 19.24 19.04
CA ASP A 230 1.88 20.31 18.99
C ASP A 230 3.08 19.91 18.12
N ASP A 231 3.86 20.90 17.67
CA ASP A 231 4.96 20.69 16.72
C ASP A 231 6.22 20.03 17.38
N ASP A 232 6.03 19.14 18.38
CA ASP A 232 7.05 18.34 19.09
C ASP A 232 6.68 16.82 19.05
N PRO A 233 6.66 16.17 17.86
CA PRO A 233 5.96 14.90 17.64
C PRO A 233 6.43 13.71 18.49
N VAL A 234 5.48 12.92 19.01
CA VAL A 234 5.76 11.85 19.99
C VAL A 234 4.99 10.55 19.70
N GLU A 235 5.68 9.39 19.80
CA GLU A 235 5.03 8.08 19.75
C GLU A 235 4.09 7.93 20.96
N VAL A 236 2.79 7.79 20.69
CA VAL A 236 1.75 7.55 21.71
C VAL A 236 1.32 6.08 21.80
N GLY A 237 1.52 5.30 20.74
CA GLY A 237 1.22 3.87 20.75
C GLY A 237 1.72 3.12 19.52
N ARG A 238 1.48 1.82 19.52
CA ARG A 238 1.81 0.88 18.44
C ARG A 238 0.95 -0.38 18.55
N TRP A 239 0.70 -1.04 17.42
CA TRP A 239 -0.06 -2.30 17.39
C TRP A 239 0.47 -3.24 16.29
N SER A 240 0.40 -4.54 16.53
CA SER A 240 0.64 -5.60 15.53
C SER A 240 -0.16 -6.87 15.85
N PRO A 241 -0.27 -7.83 14.92
CA PRO A 241 -0.85 -9.14 15.20
C PRO A 241 -0.21 -9.90 16.37
N LEU A 242 1.04 -9.56 16.76
CA LEU A 242 1.70 -10.18 17.92
C LEU A 242 1.11 -9.71 19.27
N ASP A 243 0.41 -8.58 19.28
CA ASP A 243 -0.22 -8.00 20.47
C ASP A 243 -1.60 -8.63 20.75
N GLU A 244 -2.29 -9.09 19.70
CA GLU A 244 -3.44 -10.00 19.78
C GLU A 244 -3.00 -11.42 20.18
N ASP A 245 -2.00 -11.98 19.49
CA ASP A 245 -1.49 -13.33 19.79
C ASP A 245 0.01 -13.45 19.51
N GLU A 246 0.82 -13.62 20.57
CA GLU A 246 2.29 -13.80 20.47
C GLU A 246 2.70 -14.89 19.47
N ARG A 247 1.83 -15.88 19.20
CA ARG A 247 2.08 -16.96 18.23
C ARG A 247 2.13 -16.46 16.77
N TRP A 248 1.74 -15.23 16.46
CA TRP A 248 2.07 -14.60 15.16
C TRP A 248 3.58 -14.43 14.95
N ALA A 249 4.39 -14.50 16.01
CA ALA A 249 5.85 -14.55 15.87
C ALA A 249 6.38 -15.85 15.23
N ASP A 250 5.56 -16.91 15.13
CA ASP A 250 5.90 -18.13 14.38
C ASP A 250 5.76 -17.94 12.86
N VAL A 251 4.96 -16.96 12.41
CA VAL A 251 4.76 -16.67 10.99
C VAL A 251 5.97 -15.90 10.44
N ALA A 252 6.49 -16.38 9.30
CA ALA A 252 7.65 -15.79 8.65
C ALA A 252 7.40 -14.31 8.30
N PRO A 253 8.33 -13.36 8.62
CA PRO A 253 8.08 -11.94 8.46
C PRO A 253 7.58 -11.43 7.10
N PRO A 254 7.92 -12.05 5.94
CA PRO A 254 7.29 -11.70 4.66
C PRO A 254 5.77 -11.89 4.68
N LEU A 255 5.26 -13.00 5.23
CA LEU A 255 3.83 -13.36 5.28
C LEU A 255 3.03 -12.56 6.32
N ARG A 256 3.59 -11.47 6.84
CA ARG A 256 2.97 -10.56 7.82
C ARG A 256 3.64 -9.18 7.83
N ALA A 257 4.02 -8.68 6.67
CA ALA A 257 4.51 -7.32 6.53
C ALA A 257 3.32 -6.37 6.45
N LEU A 258 3.24 -5.38 7.36
CA LEU A 258 2.36 -4.24 7.15
C LEU A 258 2.83 -3.48 5.91
N HIS A 259 1.93 -3.28 4.95
CA HIS A 259 2.23 -2.49 3.77
C HIS A 259 1.78 -1.04 3.90
N ASP A 260 0.56 -0.82 4.37
CA ASP A 260 -0.13 0.47 4.32
C ASP A 260 -1.05 0.67 5.54
N VAL A 261 -1.62 1.87 5.69
CA VAL A 261 -2.56 2.22 6.76
C VAL A 261 -3.68 3.10 6.21
N TYR A 262 -4.92 2.81 6.55
CA TYR A 262 -6.05 3.73 6.37
C TYR A 262 -6.83 3.86 7.69
N VAL A 263 -7.33 5.06 8.03
CA VAL A 263 -8.07 5.29 9.29
C VAL A 263 -9.34 6.11 9.04
N GLN A 264 -10.49 5.60 9.46
CA GLN A 264 -11.79 6.28 9.42
C GLN A 264 -12.55 6.04 10.74
N ASP A 265 -13.17 7.09 11.29
CA ASP A 265 -14.02 7.06 12.48
C ASP A 265 -13.44 6.29 13.70
N GLY A 266 -12.12 6.34 13.86
CA GLY A 266 -11.40 5.67 14.94
C GLY A 266 -11.07 4.19 14.69
N THR A 267 -11.36 3.65 13.51
CA THR A 267 -10.91 2.30 13.09
C THR A 267 -9.77 2.41 12.08
N ALA A 268 -8.67 1.70 12.35
CA ALA A 268 -7.56 1.51 11.43
C ALA A 268 -7.72 0.21 10.64
N TYR A 269 -7.46 0.29 9.34
CA TYR A 269 -7.48 -0.80 8.37
C TYR A 269 -6.04 -1.06 7.93
N LEU A 270 -5.53 -2.24 8.23
CA LEU A 270 -4.10 -2.56 8.24
C LEU A 270 -3.80 -3.79 7.35
N PRO A 271 -3.50 -3.60 6.06
CA PRO A 271 -3.11 -4.67 5.14
C PRO A 271 -1.73 -5.27 5.52
N TYR A 272 -1.76 -6.47 6.11
CA TYR A 272 -0.58 -7.21 6.61
C TYR A 272 -0.10 -8.31 5.62
N TRP A 273 -0.18 -8.08 4.31
CA TRP A 273 0.09 -9.08 3.26
C TRP A 273 -0.69 -10.39 3.53
N ASP A 274 -0.06 -11.56 3.51
CA ASP A 274 -0.71 -12.88 3.68
C ASP A 274 -1.37 -13.08 5.07
N ALA A 275 -1.01 -12.28 6.07
CA ALA A 275 -1.68 -12.26 7.37
C ALA A 275 -3.02 -11.49 7.34
N GLY A 276 -3.41 -10.95 6.18
CA GLY A 276 -4.70 -10.34 5.89
C GLY A 276 -4.81 -8.89 6.29
N THR A 277 -5.91 -8.25 5.90
CA THR A 277 -6.25 -6.88 6.31
C THR A 277 -6.95 -6.90 7.68
N TRP A 278 -6.30 -6.35 8.69
CA TRP A 278 -6.82 -6.24 10.06
C TRP A 278 -7.63 -4.97 10.26
N MET A 279 -8.66 -5.06 11.10
CA MET A 279 -9.47 -3.93 11.57
C MET A 279 -9.19 -3.75 13.07
N VAL A 280 -8.79 -2.55 13.47
CA VAL A 280 -8.29 -2.24 14.83
C VAL A 280 -8.90 -0.94 15.32
N ASP A 281 -9.52 -0.93 16.49
CA ASP A 281 -9.92 0.30 17.19
C ASP A 281 -8.67 1.06 17.61
N VAL A 282 -8.55 2.30 17.15
CA VAL A 282 -7.48 3.25 17.45
C VAL A 282 -8.04 4.57 18.00
N SER A 283 -9.30 4.57 18.49
CA SER A 283 -9.96 5.74 19.09
C SER A 283 -9.30 6.22 20.39
N ASP A 284 -8.55 5.34 21.06
CA ASP A 284 -7.43 5.69 21.94
C ASP A 284 -6.14 5.12 21.33
N PRO A 285 -5.32 5.92 20.63
CA PRO A 285 -4.07 5.45 20.02
C PRO A 285 -3.07 4.84 21.02
N GLY A 286 -3.22 5.10 22.32
CA GLY A 286 -2.41 4.48 23.38
C GLY A 286 -2.93 3.13 23.89
N ASN A 287 -4.14 2.72 23.48
CA ASN A 287 -4.74 1.42 23.81
C ASN A 287 -5.51 0.84 22.60
N PRO A 288 -4.80 0.46 21.50
CA PRO A 288 -5.44 -0.13 20.33
C PRO A 288 -5.93 -1.57 20.58
N GLU A 289 -7.11 -1.93 20.06
CA GLU A 289 -7.77 -3.23 20.26
C GLU A 289 -8.23 -3.84 18.91
N ALA A 290 -8.01 -5.13 18.70
CA ALA A 290 -8.35 -5.80 17.44
C ALA A 290 -9.86 -6.07 17.35
N LEU A 291 -10.49 -5.62 16.25
CA LEU A 291 -11.91 -5.85 15.96
C LEU A 291 -12.13 -7.11 15.10
N GLY A 292 -11.20 -7.38 14.18
CA GLY A 292 -11.26 -8.55 13.29
C GLY A 292 -10.25 -8.46 12.15
N ARG A 293 -10.36 -9.36 11.17
CA ARG A 293 -9.56 -9.33 9.93
C ARG A 293 -10.24 -10.09 8.79
N VAL A 294 -9.97 -9.67 7.55
CA VAL A 294 -10.20 -10.49 6.35
C VAL A 294 -8.89 -11.16 5.94
N ALA A 295 -8.94 -12.45 5.58
CA ALA A 295 -7.74 -13.19 5.16
C ALA A 295 -8.09 -14.51 4.43
N ASP A 296 -7.27 -14.90 3.46
CA ASP A 296 -7.42 -16.19 2.76
C ASP A 296 -6.84 -17.37 3.56
N ALA A 297 -5.99 -17.10 4.56
CA ALA A 297 -5.21 -18.10 5.29
C ALA A 297 -5.31 -17.95 6.82
N THR A 298 -5.29 -19.11 7.51
CA THR A 298 -5.14 -19.18 8.97
C THR A 298 -3.69 -18.95 9.41
N ARG A 299 -3.48 -18.44 10.63
CA ARG A 299 -2.16 -18.30 11.26
C ARG A 299 -1.39 -19.63 11.27
N GLU A 300 -2.10 -20.74 11.51
CA GLU A 300 -1.57 -22.10 11.51
C GLU A 300 -1.06 -22.56 10.13
N GLN A 301 -1.73 -22.18 9.03
CA GLN A 301 -1.24 -22.42 7.66
C GLN A 301 -0.02 -21.54 7.36
N LEU A 302 -0.07 -20.25 7.68
CA LEU A 302 1.03 -19.30 7.45
C LEU A 302 2.31 -19.68 8.22
N ALA A 303 2.16 -20.21 9.44
CA ALA A 303 3.28 -20.72 10.25
C ALA A 303 3.81 -22.09 9.79
N ALA A 304 3.13 -22.77 8.86
CA ALA A 304 3.58 -24.02 8.26
C ALA A 304 4.38 -23.83 6.96
N VAL A 305 4.27 -22.65 6.31
CA VAL A 305 5.08 -22.28 5.13
C VAL A 305 6.55 -22.12 5.55
N SER A 306 7.50 -22.72 4.83
CA SER A 306 8.91 -22.59 5.18
C SER A 306 9.46 -21.19 4.86
N THR A 307 10.54 -20.80 5.54
CA THR A 307 11.23 -19.52 5.29
C THR A 307 11.81 -19.41 3.88
N GLU A 308 11.96 -20.52 3.15
CA GLU A 308 12.41 -20.51 1.74
C GLU A 308 11.26 -20.33 0.75
N GLU A 309 10.05 -20.78 1.08
CA GLU A 309 8.84 -20.58 0.27
C GLU A 309 8.21 -19.21 0.53
N ALA A 310 8.21 -18.74 1.78
CA ALA A 310 7.54 -17.51 2.22
C ALA A 310 7.87 -16.26 1.37
N PHE A 311 9.11 -16.14 0.86
CA PHE A 311 9.52 -15.03 -0.01
C PHE A 311 8.98 -15.08 -1.45
N LEU A 312 8.48 -16.24 -1.88
CA LEU A 312 7.86 -16.46 -3.18
C LEU A 312 6.32 -16.45 -3.04
N VAL A 313 5.79 -17.11 -1.99
CA VAL A 313 4.37 -17.12 -1.61
C VAL A 313 3.83 -15.68 -1.47
N ALA A 314 4.51 -14.84 -0.67
CA ALA A 314 4.16 -13.43 -0.43
C ALA A 314 4.30 -12.49 -1.66
N ARG A 315 4.44 -13.04 -2.86
CA ARG A 315 4.51 -12.33 -4.15
C ARG A 315 3.57 -12.92 -5.21
N THR A 316 2.78 -13.91 -4.84
CA THR A 316 1.83 -14.62 -5.71
C THR A 316 0.41 -14.52 -5.13
N PRO A 317 -0.65 -14.70 -5.93
CA PRO A 317 -2.04 -14.58 -5.46
C PRO A 317 -2.39 -15.48 -4.25
N GLY A 318 -3.44 -15.12 -3.51
CA GLY A 318 -3.88 -15.81 -2.29
C GLY A 318 -3.22 -15.29 -1.00
N GLY A 319 -2.88 -13.99 -1.00
CA GLY A 319 -2.09 -13.27 -0.01
C GLY A 319 -1.75 -11.87 -0.54
N ALA A 320 -0.74 -11.23 0.04
CA ALA A 320 -0.28 -9.88 -0.35
C ALA A 320 -1.40 -8.80 -0.37
N ASP A 321 -2.27 -8.79 0.63
CA ASP A 321 -3.12 -7.64 1.00
C ASP A 321 -2.25 -6.40 1.19
N HIS A 322 -2.43 -5.38 0.34
CA HIS A 322 -1.42 -4.34 0.10
C HIS A 322 -1.97 -2.93 0.32
N TYR A 323 -3.15 -2.63 -0.20
CA TYR A 323 -3.87 -1.37 -0.01
C TYR A 323 -5.23 -1.65 0.61
N ALA A 324 -5.71 -0.81 1.52
CA ALA A 324 -7.04 -0.94 2.11
C ALA A 324 -7.73 0.42 2.27
N THR A 325 -9.05 0.47 2.06
CA THR A 325 -9.89 1.65 2.31
C THR A 325 -11.34 1.23 2.49
N VAL A 326 -12.17 2.10 3.06
CA VAL A 326 -13.62 1.87 3.25
C VAL A 326 -14.47 2.93 2.58
N ASN A 327 -15.75 2.62 2.35
CA ASN A 327 -16.75 3.59 1.92
C ASN A 327 -17.14 4.57 3.05
N GLU A 328 -17.92 5.61 2.73
CA GLU A 328 -18.20 6.72 3.67
C GLU A 328 -19.07 6.39 4.91
N ASP A 329 -19.48 5.14 5.11
CA ASP A 329 -20.10 4.66 6.36
C ASP A 329 -19.39 3.44 6.98
N GLY A 330 -18.23 3.05 6.46
CA GLY A 330 -17.38 2.01 7.02
C GLY A 330 -17.89 0.57 6.83
N THR A 331 -18.97 0.36 6.07
CA THR A 331 -19.60 -0.97 5.90
C THR A 331 -18.98 -1.81 4.79
N LEU A 332 -18.30 -1.21 3.81
CA LEU A 332 -17.64 -1.91 2.71
C LEU A 332 -16.12 -1.69 2.78
N LEU A 333 -15.37 -2.78 2.93
CA LEU A 333 -13.91 -2.78 2.89
C LEU A 333 -13.42 -3.18 1.50
N LEU A 334 -12.57 -2.34 0.93
CA LEU A 334 -11.74 -2.66 -0.22
C LEU A 334 -10.39 -3.20 0.24
N VAL A 335 -9.92 -4.26 -0.41
CA VAL A 335 -8.53 -4.75 -0.30
C VAL A 335 -7.91 -4.87 -1.69
N GLY A 336 -6.99 -3.96 -2.01
CA GLY A 336 -6.10 -4.06 -3.17
C GLY A 336 -4.91 -4.97 -2.83
N ARG A 337 -4.54 -5.87 -3.74
CA ARG A 337 -3.44 -6.83 -3.53
C ARG A 337 -2.36 -6.68 -4.61
N GLU A 338 -1.08 -6.68 -4.22
CA GLU A 338 0.06 -6.52 -5.15
C GLU A 338 0.81 -7.86 -5.34
N THR A 339 0.66 -8.48 -6.51
CA THR A 339 1.34 -9.75 -6.83
C THR A 339 1.83 -9.78 -8.28
N TRP A 340 2.70 -10.74 -8.59
CA TRP A 340 3.30 -10.94 -9.91
C TRP A 340 3.36 -12.41 -10.30
N ALA A 341 3.62 -12.65 -11.58
CA ALA A 341 4.24 -13.91 -11.98
C ALA A 341 5.69 -13.96 -11.46
N VAL A 342 6.14 -15.12 -10.98
CA VAL A 342 7.47 -15.32 -10.38
C VAL A 342 8.12 -16.58 -10.96
N ASP A 343 9.40 -16.49 -11.32
CA ASP A 343 10.20 -17.65 -11.74
C ASP A 343 10.60 -18.51 -10.52
N ASP A 344 9.87 -19.61 -10.27
CA ASP A 344 10.30 -20.65 -9.34
C ASP A 344 11.38 -21.54 -9.98
N ARG A 345 12.60 -20.98 -10.06
CA ARG A 345 13.79 -21.65 -10.61
C ARG A 345 14.34 -22.79 -9.73
N ALA A 346 13.70 -23.05 -8.57
CA ALA A 346 14.15 -24.03 -7.58
C ALA A 346 13.16 -25.19 -7.38
N GLY A 347 11.91 -25.08 -7.85
CA GLY A 347 10.87 -26.07 -7.63
C GLY A 347 10.36 -26.09 -6.19
N ARG A 348 10.19 -24.90 -5.59
CA ARG A 348 9.63 -24.72 -4.23
C ARG A 348 8.12 -24.57 -4.21
N LEU A 349 7.52 -24.03 -5.27
CA LEU A 349 6.09 -23.75 -5.38
C LEU A 349 5.38 -24.66 -6.39
N ALA A 350 6.09 -25.17 -7.40
CA ALA A 350 5.55 -26.08 -8.41
C ALA A 350 6.47 -27.29 -8.67
N GLU A 351 5.89 -28.46 -8.92
CA GLU A 351 6.67 -29.68 -9.21
C GLU A 351 7.48 -29.52 -10.51
N GLY A 352 8.80 -29.57 -10.40
CA GLY A 352 9.73 -29.35 -11.51
C GLY A 352 10.17 -27.89 -11.71
N GLY A 353 9.54 -26.94 -11.00
CA GLY A 353 9.76 -25.51 -11.16
C GLY A 353 9.14 -24.95 -12.46
N GLY A 354 9.16 -23.62 -12.60
CA GLY A 354 8.52 -22.93 -13.72
C GLY A 354 8.26 -21.46 -13.42
N ARG A 355 7.24 -20.88 -14.06
CA ARG A 355 6.70 -19.57 -13.69
C ARG A 355 5.35 -19.77 -13.02
N VAL A 356 5.14 -19.12 -11.87
CA VAL A 356 3.97 -19.33 -11.00
C VAL A 356 3.33 -17.99 -10.61
N GLY A 357 2.06 -18.02 -10.20
CA GLY A 357 1.31 -16.84 -9.81
C GLY A 357 0.81 -15.99 -10.99
N GLY A 358 0.84 -14.67 -10.82
CA GLY A 358 0.21 -13.70 -11.71
C GLY A 358 -0.09 -12.40 -10.96
N ALA A 359 -0.79 -11.46 -11.58
CA ALA A 359 -1.28 -10.26 -10.90
C ALA A 359 -2.50 -10.56 -10.03
N SER A 360 -2.71 -9.76 -8.98
CA SER A 360 -3.90 -9.81 -8.12
C SER A 360 -4.87 -8.66 -8.44
N GLY A 361 -6.14 -8.88 -8.07
CA GLY A 361 -7.21 -7.91 -8.24
C GLY A 361 -7.42 -6.99 -7.04
N VAL A 362 -8.63 -6.43 -7.00
CA VAL A 362 -9.19 -5.72 -5.85
C VAL A 362 -10.37 -6.53 -5.31
N ASP A 363 -10.36 -6.85 -4.03
CA ASP A 363 -11.46 -7.52 -3.34
C ASP A 363 -12.39 -6.51 -2.64
N ILE A 364 -13.67 -6.84 -2.55
CA ILE A 364 -14.67 -6.06 -1.79
C ILE A 364 -15.34 -6.99 -0.76
N TYR A 365 -15.42 -6.54 0.48
CA TYR A 365 -16.02 -7.24 1.62
C TYR A 365 -17.11 -6.40 2.28
N ASP A 366 -18.15 -7.03 2.80
CA ASP A 366 -19.00 -6.46 3.85
C ASP A 366 -18.28 -6.61 5.19
N VAL A 367 -18.12 -5.50 5.90
CA VAL A 367 -17.51 -5.42 7.24
C VAL A 367 -18.42 -4.70 8.22
N SER A 368 -19.73 -4.64 7.93
CA SER A 368 -20.77 -4.10 8.83
C SER A 368 -20.78 -4.75 10.22
N ASP A 369 -20.26 -5.99 10.30
CA ASP A 369 -19.80 -6.62 11.53
C ASP A 369 -18.33 -7.05 11.33
N PRO A 370 -17.34 -6.43 12.01
CA PRO A 370 -15.94 -6.76 11.81
C PRO A 370 -15.55 -8.13 12.41
N GLU A 371 -16.38 -8.73 13.28
CA GLU A 371 -16.16 -10.10 13.79
C GLU A 371 -16.55 -11.17 12.76
N GLU A 372 -17.51 -10.90 11.86
CA GLU A 372 -18.04 -11.83 10.84
C GLU A 372 -18.03 -11.25 9.40
N PRO A 373 -16.87 -10.82 8.83
CA PRO A 373 -16.81 -10.16 7.52
C PRO A 373 -17.04 -11.11 6.33
N GLU A 374 -17.84 -10.70 5.34
CA GLU A 374 -18.23 -11.50 4.17
C GLU A 374 -17.59 -10.98 2.87
N LYS A 375 -16.92 -11.84 2.09
CA LYS A 375 -16.37 -11.44 0.78
C LYS A 375 -17.49 -11.37 -0.27
N LEU A 376 -17.71 -10.18 -0.83
CA LEU A 376 -18.79 -9.91 -1.79
C LEU A 376 -18.37 -10.13 -3.24
N SER A 377 -17.20 -9.64 -3.64
CA SER A 377 -16.70 -9.75 -5.01
C SER A 377 -15.19 -9.56 -5.14
N THR A 378 -14.68 -9.82 -6.35
CA THR A 378 -13.31 -9.53 -6.79
C THR A 378 -13.35 -8.85 -8.16
N ILE A 379 -12.70 -7.70 -8.28
CA ILE A 379 -12.40 -7.04 -9.55
C ILE A 379 -11.06 -7.57 -10.05
N ALA A 380 -11.08 -8.40 -11.10
CA ALA A 380 -9.88 -9.01 -11.66
C ALA A 380 -8.94 -7.98 -12.32
N PRO A 381 -7.61 -8.18 -12.26
CA PRO A 381 -6.64 -7.31 -12.93
C PRO A 381 -6.72 -7.46 -14.46
N PRO A 382 -6.38 -6.41 -15.24
CA PRO A 382 -6.28 -6.51 -16.70
C PRO A 382 -5.34 -7.64 -17.14
N ALA A 383 -5.69 -8.40 -18.18
CA ALA A 383 -4.76 -9.38 -18.76
C ALA A 383 -3.52 -8.70 -19.36
N SER A 384 -2.35 -9.36 -19.29
CA SER A 384 -1.07 -8.88 -19.83
C SER A 384 -0.27 -10.01 -20.49
N PHE A 385 0.64 -9.66 -21.39
CA PHE A 385 1.51 -10.58 -22.12
C PHE A 385 2.61 -11.19 -21.24
N ASP A 386 3.01 -10.49 -20.18
CA ASP A 386 3.90 -10.95 -19.11
C ASP A 386 3.56 -10.19 -17.80
N GLN A 387 3.28 -10.94 -16.72
CA GLN A 387 2.90 -10.43 -15.40
C GLN A 387 4.07 -10.42 -14.39
N THR A 388 5.30 -10.68 -14.83
CA THR A 388 6.50 -10.49 -14.00
C THR A 388 6.80 -9.00 -13.78
N THR A 389 7.65 -8.69 -12.80
CA THR A 389 8.19 -7.33 -12.59
C THR A 389 9.03 -6.81 -13.78
N GLU A 390 9.50 -7.71 -14.65
CA GLU A 390 10.20 -7.38 -15.90
C GLU A 390 9.21 -7.19 -17.09
N GLY A 391 7.91 -7.42 -16.90
CA GLY A 391 6.86 -7.28 -17.92
C GLY A 391 6.04 -5.99 -17.78
N TRP A 392 4.90 -5.93 -18.48
CA TRP A 392 3.86 -4.93 -18.25
C TRP A 392 2.85 -5.48 -17.23
N PHE A 393 3.26 -5.62 -15.97
CA PHE A 393 2.38 -6.14 -14.92
C PHE A 393 1.21 -5.19 -14.62
N THR A 394 0.08 -5.76 -14.20
CA THR A 394 -1.22 -5.07 -14.12
C THR A 394 -1.97 -5.28 -12.81
N THR A 395 -1.27 -5.66 -11.73
CA THR A 395 -1.85 -5.78 -10.38
C THR A 395 -2.31 -4.41 -9.87
N SER A 396 -3.26 -4.39 -8.91
CA SER A 396 -3.71 -3.13 -8.29
C SER A 396 -2.62 -2.50 -7.42
N HIS A 397 -2.65 -1.17 -7.31
CA HIS A 397 -2.04 -0.44 -6.19
C HIS A 397 -3.13 0.41 -5.50
N ASN A 398 -2.93 1.71 -5.25
CA ASN A 398 -3.87 2.52 -4.45
C ASN A 398 -5.14 2.87 -5.25
N ALA A 399 -6.29 2.79 -4.56
CA ALA A 399 -7.65 2.87 -5.10
C ALA A 399 -8.57 3.65 -4.13
N ASP A 400 -9.75 4.08 -4.56
CA ASP A 400 -10.56 5.03 -3.77
C ASP A 400 -12.07 4.90 -3.98
N PHE A 401 -12.84 5.11 -2.91
CA PHE A 401 -14.30 5.12 -2.91
C PHE A 401 -14.87 6.55 -2.92
N ARG A 402 -15.97 6.77 -3.64
CA ARG A 402 -16.78 7.99 -3.47
C ARG A 402 -18.25 7.73 -3.78
N GLY A 403 -19.02 7.34 -2.78
CA GLY A 403 -20.37 6.81 -2.91
C GLY A 403 -20.37 5.53 -3.75
N ASP A 404 -21.33 5.42 -4.68
CA ASP A 404 -21.45 4.28 -5.60
C ASP A 404 -20.28 4.13 -6.61
N ARG A 405 -19.13 4.78 -6.41
CA ARG A 405 -17.98 4.81 -7.32
C ARG A 405 -16.72 4.26 -6.68
N LEU A 406 -15.98 3.49 -7.47
CA LEU A 406 -14.64 3.00 -7.14
C LEU A 406 -13.66 3.36 -8.27
N TYR A 407 -12.59 4.06 -7.91
CA TYR A 407 -11.47 4.44 -8.77
C TYR A 407 -10.26 3.55 -8.48
N THR A 408 -9.54 3.12 -9.52
CA THR A 408 -8.49 2.09 -9.39
C THR A 408 -7.27 2.39 -10.26
N SER A 409 -6.08 2.14 -9.72
CA SER A 409 -4.80 2.11 -10.44
C SER A 409 -4.37 0.66 -10.71
N TRP A 410 -3.73 0.42 -11.86
CA TRP A 410 -3.35 -0.92 -12.31
C TRP A 410 -1.94 -0.97 -12.92
N TYR A 411 -1.02 -0.11 -12.47
CA TYR A 411 0.30 0.06 -13.09
C TYR A 411 0.20 0.27 -14.62
N PHE A 412 0.82 -0.61 -15.42
CA PHE A 412 0.77 -0.56 -16.89
C PHE A 412 -0.64 -0.85 -17.45
N GLY A 413 -1.50 -1.50 -16.66
CA GLY A 413 -2.90 -1.76 -16.94
C GLY A 413 -3.79 -0.51 -16.99
N GLY A 414 -3.27 0.63 -16.51
CA GLY A 414 -3.92 1.93 -16.59
C GLY A 414 -4.75 2.30 -15.36
N VAL A 415 -5.87 2.98 -15.60
CA VAL A 415 -6.87 3.36 -14.60
C VAL A 415 -8.25 2.82 -14.96
N GLY A 416 -9.05 2.46 -13.94
CA GLY A 416 -10.43 1.98 -14.10
C GLY A 416 -11.41 2.68 -13.16
N VAL A 417 -12.65 2.87 -13.62
CA VAL A 417 -13.77 3.40 -12.84
C VAL A 417 -14.92 2.39 -12.86
N TYR A 418 -15.44 2.05 -11.70
CA TYR A 418 -16.52 1.08 -11.51
C TYR A 418 -17.74 1.71 -10.83
N ASP A 419 -18.93 1.19 -11.16
CA ASP A 419 -20.14 1.34 -10.36
C ASP A 419 -20.17 0.22 -9.32
N VAL A 420 -20.30 0.58 -8.04
CA VAL A 420 -20.32 -0.33 -6.89
C VAL A 420 -21.63 -0.23 -6.09
N SER A 421 -22.70 0.33 -6.69
CA SER A 421 -24.04 0.34 -6.10
C SER A 421 -24.66 -1.05 -5.89
N ASP A 422 -24.07 -2.09 -6.51
CA ASP A 422 -24.19 -3.49 -6.13
C ASP A 422 -22.76 -4.04 -5.89
N PRO A 423 -22.27 -4.06 -4.63
CA PRO A 423 -20.88 -4.45 -4.33
C PRO A 423 -20.61 -5.96 -4.52
N ALA A 424 -21.64 -6.78 -4.71
CA ALA A 424 -21.51 -8.17 -5.13
C ALA A 424 -21.40 -8.33 -6.66
N ALA A 425 -21.68 -7.27 -7.44
CA ALA A 425 -21.55 -7.25 -8.90
C ALA A 425 -21.02 -5.91 -9.46
N PRO A 426 -19.78 -5.48 -9.11
CA PRO A 426 -19.18 -4.24 -9.63
C PRO A 426 -19.15 -4.18 -11.15
N THR A 427 -19.53 -3.03 -11.73
CA THR A 427 -19.64 -2.85 -13.18
C THR A 427 -18.63 -1.83 -13.70
N GLU A 428 -17.73 -2.21 -14.61
CA GLU A 428 -16.78 -1.28 -15.24
C GLU A 428 -17.55 -0.21 -16.05
N LEU A 429 -17.36 1.05 -15.69
CA LEU A 429 -17.94 2.22 -16.38
C LEU A 429 -16.98 2.78 -17.42
N ALA A 430 -15.68 2.79 -17.11
CA ALA A 430 -14.64 3.31 -17.97
C ALA A 430 -13.26 2.75 -17.61
N ARG A 431 -12.37 2.73 -18.60
CA ARG A 431 -10.96 2.37 -18.47
C ARG A 431 -10.10 3.18 -19.44
N TRP A 432 -8.90 3.56 -19.02
CA TRP A 432 -7.87 4.15 -19.89
C TRP A 432 -6.48 3.59 -19.57
N ARG A 433 -5.66 3.35 -20.60
CA ARG A 433 -4.27 2.88 -20.45
C ARG A 433 -3.34 3.39 -21.56
N ASN A 434 -2.07 3.59 -21.23
CA ASN A 434 -0.97 3.68 -22.19
C ASN A 434 0.33 3.08 -21.62
N PRO A 435 0.55 1.75 -21.67
CA PRO A 435 1.68 1.06 -21.00
C PRO A 435 3.08 1.46 -21.51
N ARG A 436 3.15 2.29 -22.56
CA ARG A 436 4.37 2.85 -23.13
C ARG A 436 4.79 4.18 -22.50
N GLU A 437 3.85 4.88 -21.87
CA GLU A 437 4.06 6.23 -21.34
C GLU A 437 3.62 6.37 -19.88
N THR A 438 2.78 5.47 -19.36
CA THR A 438 2.20 5.56 -18.01
C THR A 438 2.23 4.22 -17.27
N SER A 439 2.54 4.28 -15.98
CA SER A 439 2.32 3.18 -15.03
C SER A 439 1.76 3.78 -13.74
N PHE A 440 0.51 3.49 -13.40
CA PHE A 440 -0.23 4.20 -12.35
C PHE A 440 -0.10 3.57 -10.95
N TRP A 441 0.07 4.44 -9.95
CA TRP A 441 0.31 4.09 -8.54
C TRP A 441 -0.89 4.43 -7.64
N THR A 442 -1.53 5.58 -7.88
CA THR A 442 -2.75 6.04 -7.20
C THR A 442 -3.85 6.29 -8.21
N ALA A 443 -5.11 6.08 -7.81
CA ALA A 443 -6.27 6.69 -8.45
C ALA A 443 -7.27 7.14 -7.35
N GLN A 444 -7.48 8.45 -7.20
CA GLN A 444 -8.27 9.02 -6.10
C GLN A 444 -9.23 10.12 -6.59
N ALA A 445 -10.44 10.16 -6.03
CA ALA A 445 -11.53 11.01 -6.45
C ALA A 445 -11.30 12.49 -6.11
N ALA A 446 -11.73 13.38 -7.02
CA ALA A 446 -11.66 14.82 -6.88
C ALA A 446 -12.98 15.48 -7.33
N ASP A 447 -13.14 16.79 -7.16
CA ASP A 447 -14.41 17.44 -7.47
C ASP A 447 -14.68 17.53 -8.99
N GLY A 448 -15.50 16.60 -9.49
CA GLY A 448 -15.86 16.49 -10.91
C GLY A 448 -14.85 15.74 -11.79
N CYS A 449 -13.84 15.11 -11.18
CA CYS A 449 -12.81 14.31 -11.84
C CYS A 449 -12.24 13.27 -10.86
N TYR A 450 -11.22 12.54 -11.26
CA TYR A 450 -10.31 11.86 -10.33
C TYR A 450 -8.87 12.09 -10.79
N VAL A 451 -7.94 12.09 -9.85
CA VAL A 451 -6.51 12.18 -10.12
C VAL A 451 -5.91 10.78 -10.22
N ALA A 452 -4.81 10.64 -10.96
CA ALA A 452 -4.00 9.43 -10.94
C ALA A 452 -2.53 9.76 -11.15
N SER A 453 -1.66 9.25 -10.28
CA SER A 453 -0.21 9.41 -10.36
C SER A 453 0.39 8.34 -11.27
N SER A 454 1.22 8.76 -12.21
CA SER A 454 2.05 7.90 -13.05
C SER A 454 3.50 8.01 -12.62
N VAL A 455 4.16 6.88 -12.48
CA VAL A 455 5.52 6.74 -11.92
C VAL A 455 6.50 6.18 -12.94
N ASP A 456 7.80 6.27 -12.68
CA ASP A 456 8.82 5.46 -13.37
C ASP A 456 9.30 4.31 -12.46
N LEU A 457 9.31 3.08 -13.02
CA LEU A 457 9.76 1.86 -12.35
C LEU A 457 10.99 1.22 -13.02
N SER A 458 11.48 1.79 -14.14
CA SER A 458 12.63 1.32 -14.91
C SER A 458 13.83 0.99 -14.00
N SER A 459 14.16 1.93 -13.09
CA SER A 459 15.28 1.86 -12.16
C SER A 459 15.08 0.95 -10.94
N GLY A 460 13.83 0.61 -10.59
CA GLY A 460 13.49 -0.16 -9.38
C GLY A 460 13.16 -1.63 -9.64
N PHE A 461 12.46 -1.91 -10.74
CA PHE A 461 11.97 -3.25 -11.09
C PHE A 461 12.59 -3.82 -12.37
N GLY A 462 13.43 -3.05 -13.08
CA GLY A 462 13.95 -3.42 -14.40
C GLY A 462 12.92 -3.24 -15.52
N GLY A 463 11.91 -2.38 -15.30
CA GLY A 463 10.75 -2.22 -16.16
C GLY A 463 11.09 -1.79 -17.59
N LEU A 464 10.26 -2.23 -18.54
CA LEU A 464 10.51 -2.21 -19.98
C LEU A 464 10.62 -0.81 -20.62
N ASN A 465 10.07 0.22 -19.96
CA ASN A 465 10.00 1.59 -20.46
C ASN A 465 10.38 2.56 -19.33
N GLU A 466 11.05 3.66 -19.67
CA GLU A 466 11.09 4.87 -18.84
C GLU A 466 9.70 5.55 -18.94
N THR A 467 8.79 5.27 -18.00
CA THR A 467 7.44 5.85 -18.00
C THR A 467 7.41 7.28 -17.47
N ARG A 468 6.42 8.08 -17.90
CA ARG A 468 6.35 9.51 -17.55
C ARG A 468 5.89 9.69 -16.11
N GLU A 469 6.76 10.26 -15.29
CA GLU A 469 6.46 10.78 -13.96
C GLU A 469 5.53 12.01 -14.05
N ALA A 470 4.26 11.86 -13.66
CA ALA A 470 3.25 12.91 -13.80
C ALA A 470 1.98 12.63 -12.99
N LEU A 471 1.31 13.70 -12.57
CA LEU A 471 -0.10 13.64 -12.16
C LEU A 471 -0.99 13.81 -13.40
N TYR A 472 -1.97 12.92 -13.55
CA TYR A 472 -3.03 13.00 -14.56
C TYR A 472 -4.38 13.27 -13.90
N THR A 473 -5.28 13.89 -14.64
CA THR A 473 -6.69 14.09 -14.26
C THR A 473 -7.59 13.37 -15.27
N PHE A 474 -8.62 12.69 -14.79
CA PHE A 474 -9.55 11.90 -15.61
C PHE A 474 -11.01 12.24 -15.29
N PRO A 475 -11.95 12.10 -16.24
CA PRO A 475 -13.34 12.45 -15.99
C PRO A 475 -14.06 11.33 -15.23
N ASP A 476 -14.78 11.69 -14.16
CA ASP A 476 -15.83 10.83 -13.60
C ASP A 476 -17.02 10.78 -14.57
N ARG A 477 -17.00 9.75 -15.42
CA ARG A 477 -18.10 9.35 -16.31
C ARG A 477 -17.80 7.99 -16.91
N ALA A 478 -18.86 7.27 -17.28
CA ALA A 478 -18.73 6.13 -18.18
C ALA A 478 -18.17 6.54 -19.56
N GLY A 479 -17.45 5.64 -20.21
CA GLY A 479 -16.93 5.82 -21.57
C GLY A 479 -15.81 4.86 -21.95
N SER A 480 -15.61 4.69 -23.26
CA SER A 480 -14.57 3.81 -23.82
C SER A 480 -13.38 4.62 -24.33
N GLN A 481 -12.16 4.19 -24.04
CA GLN A 481 -10.96 4.70 -24.70
C GLN A 481 -11.05 4.41 -26.22
N ALA A 482 -10.67 5.39 -27.05
CA ALA A 482 -10.52 5.17 -28.48
C ALA A 482 -9.19 4.45 -28.77
N ASP A 483 -9.24 3.43 -29.62
CA ASP A 483 -8.09 2.60 -30.03
C ASP A 483 -7.14 2.20 -28.87
N PRO A 484 -7.66 1.56 -27.80
CA PRO A 484 -6.89 1.29 -26.59
C PRO A 484 -5.71 0.34 -26.87
N PRO A 485 -4.47 0.67 -26.47
CA PRO A 485 -3.31 -0.17 -26.70
C PRO A 485 -3.49 -1.60 -26.17
N SER A 486 -2.91 -2.58 -26.86
CA SER A 486 -2.90 -3.96 -26.36
C SER A 486 -2.00 -4.10 -25.12
N LEU A 487 -2.42 -4.95 -24.20
CA LEU A 487 -1.60 -5.44 -23.09
C LEU A 487 -1.15 -6.89 -23.31
N THR A 488 -1.82 -7.63 -24.19
CA THR A 488 -1.67 -9.09 -24.37
C THR A 488 -0.84 -9.47 -25.60
N ASP A 489 -0.83 -8.62 -26.62
CA ASP A 489 0.04 -8.80 -27.78
C ASP A 489 1.50 -8.50 -27.41
N TRP A 490 2.45 -9.24 -27.99
CA TRP A 490 3.87 -9.01 -27.72
C TRP A 490 4.33 -7.65 -28.30
N PRO A 491 4.95 -6.76 -27.51
CA PRO A 491 5.41 -5.45 -28.00
C PRO A 491 6.74 -5.59 -28.77
N GLU A 492 6.67 -6.10 -30.01
CA GLU A 492 7.84 -6.38 -30.88
C GLU A 492 8.78 -5.18 -31.07
N ASP A 493 8.24 -3.96 -31.05
CA ASP A 493 8.99 -2.72 -31.24
C ASP A 493 9.72 -2.24 -29.97
N VAL A 494 9.40 -2.82 -28.81
CA VAL A 494 10.09 -2.59 -27.53
C VAL A 494 11.08 -3.73 -27.23
N LEU A 495 10.63 -4.98 -27.37
CA LEU A 495 11.37 -6.18 -26.95
C LEU A 495 12.15 -6.89 -28.07
N GLY A 496 11.93 -6.50 -29.33
CA GLY A 496 12.31 -7.32 -30.47
C GLY A 496 11.30 -8.45 -30.72
N PRO A 497 11.57 -9.36 -31.68
CA PRO A 497 10.63 -10.40 -32.08
C PRO A 497 10.22 -11.30 -30.91
N GLU A 498 8.98 -11.80 -30.94
CA GLU A 498 8.48 -12.73 -29.93
C GLU A 498 9.33 -14.02 -29.88
N PRO A 499 9.72 -14.52 -28.68
CA PRO A 499 10.45 -15.78 -28.56
C PRO A 499 9.56 -16.97 -28.91
N ASP A 500 10.10 -17.96 -29.64
CA ASP A 500 9.38 -19.17 -30.09
C ASP A 500 8.74 -19.96 -28.92
N ASP A 501 9.38 -19.97 -27.75
CA ASP A 501 8.91 -20.60 -26.51
C ASP A 501 8.76 -19.54 -25.40
N ARG A 502 7.53 -19.19 -25.02
CA ARG A 502 7.24 -18.45 -23.77
C ARG A 502 7.10 -19.42 -22.59
N PRO A 503 7.61 -19.10 -21.38
CA PRO A 503 7.31 -19.88 -20.18
C PRO A 503 5.79 -19.89 -19.89
N GLY A 504 5.20 -21.08 -19.77
CA GLY A 504 3.85 -21.22 -19.23
C GLY A 504 3.79 -20.78 -17.77
N VAL A 505 2.66 -20.21 -17.35
CA VAL A 505 2.42 -19.75 -15.98
C VAL A 505 1.39 -20.64 -15.30
N ASP A 506 1.66 -21.07 -14.08
CA ASP A 506 0.69 -21.72 -13.20
C ASP A 506 0.10 -20.69 -12.19
N PRO A 507 -1.13 -20.21 -12.37
CA PRO A 507 -1.78 -19.25 -11.46
C PRO A 507 -2.41 -19.88 -10.21
N GLY A 508 -2.38 -21.22 -10.09
CA GLY A 508 -2.81 -21.95 -8.89
C GLY A 508 -1.66 -22.12 -7.89
N ALA A 509 -0.45 -22.37 -8.39
CA ALA A 509 0.76 -22.50 -7.58
C ALA A 509 1.18 -21.18 -6.90
N GLY A 510 1.79 -21.30 -5.72
CA GLY A 510 2.31 -20.18 -4.92
C GLY A 510 1.37 -19.74 -3.79
N ARG A 511 0.05 -19.93 -3.94
CA ARG A 511 -0.95 -19.73 -2.88
C ARG A 511 -0.56 -20.49 -1.61
N VAL A 512 -0.80 -19.95 -0.42
CA VAL A 512 -0.57 -20.66 0.87
C VAL A 512 -1.22 -22.05 0.86
N ALA A 513 -2.47 -22.15 0.42
CA ALA A 513 -3.21 -23.41 0.31
C ALA A 513 -2.65 -24.42 -0.72
N SER A 514 -1.71 -24.02 -1.59
CA SER A 514 -1.00 -24.91 -2.52
C SER A 514 0.30 -25.49 -1.95
N VAL A 515 0.87 -24.86 -0.92
CA VAL A 515 2.17 -25.26 -0.33
C VAL A 515 2.07 -25.98 1.02
N VAL A 516 0.93 -25.89 1.74
CA VAL A 516 0.77 -26.55 3.05
C VAL A 516 -0.43 -27.51 3.14
N ASP A 517 -0.14 -28.81 3.16
CA ASP A 517 -1.06 -29.86 3.60
C ASP A 517 -1.26 -29.78 5.14
N VAL A 518 -2.33 -29.12 5.60
CA VAL A 518 -2.67 -29.01 7.04
C VAL A 518 -3.85 -29.94 7.39
N PRO A 519 -3.62 -31.10 8.04
CA PRO A 519 -4.67 -32.08 8.26
C PRO A 519 -5.71 -31.59 9.30
N GLY A 520 -6.92 -31.30 8.83
CA GLY A 520 -8.03 -30.87 9.68
C GLY A 520 -8.36 -29.37 9.61
N ALA A 521 -7.74 -28.62 8.69
CA ALA A 521 -8.36 -27.42 8.14
C ALA A 521 -9.31 -27.86 7.01
N ASP A 522 -10.62 -27.61 7.18
CA ASP A 522 -11.53 -27.59 6.03
C ASP A 522 -11.21 -26.32 5.21
N PRO A 523 -11.25 -26.37 3.86
CA PRO A 523 -11.05 -25.17 3.05
C PRO A 523 -12.21 -24.17 3.28
N PRO A 524 -11.97 -22.85 3.18
CA PRO A 524 -13.05 -21.87 3.17
C PRO A 524 -13.99 -22.15 1.99
N ASP A 525 -15.29 -22.17 2.24
CA ASP A 525 -16.32 -22.40 1.21
C ASP A 525 -16.31 -21.25 0.18
N GLY A 526 -16.32 -21.59 -1.11
CA GLY A 526 -16.73 -20.66 -2.17
C GLY A 526 -15.64 -19.87 -2.91
N THR A 527 -14.78 -20.55 -3.69
CA THR A 527 -14.14 -19.95 -4.87
C THR A 527 -14.22 -20.89 -6.08
N ASP A 528 -15.41 -21.00 -6.68
CA ASP A 528 -15.58 -21.58 -8.02
C ASP A 528 -15.02 -20.58 -9.06
N ASP A 529 -13.73 -20.73 -9.38
CA ASP A 529 -13.02 -19.92 -10.39
C ASP A 529 -13.50 -20.28 -11.82
N THR A 530 -14.69 -19.81 -12.19
CA THR A 530 -15.29 -20.05 -13.51
C THR A 530 -14.71 -19.13 -14.57
N GLY A 531 -13.51 -19.47 -15.05
CA GLY A 531 -12.90 -18.86 -16.24
C GLY A 531 -13.68 -19.14 -17.53
N ASP A 532 -14.80 -18.44 -17.75
CA ASP A 532 -15.60 -18.53 -18.99
C ASP A 532 -15.00 -17.66 -20.09
N THR A 533 -14.09 -18.24 -20.89
CA THR A 533 -13.59 -17.62 -22.12
C THR A 533 -14.64 -17.70 -23.23
N GLY A 534 -15.57 -16.75 -23.23
CA GLY A 534 -16.71 -16.69 -24.16
C GLY A 534 -16.33 -16.46 -25.63
N ASP A 535 -15.94 -17.52 -26.34
CA ASP A 535 -15.84 -17.53 -27.81
C ASP A 535 -17.24 -17.52 -28.47
N THR A 536 -17.39 -16.72 -29.52
CA THR A 536 -18.68 -16.50 -30.22
C THR A 536 -18.63 -16.96 -31.67
N GLY A 537 -18.36 -18.26 -31.88
CA GLY A 537 -18.31 -18.92 -33.19
C GLY A 537 -19.52 -19.84 -33.51
N ASP A 538 -20.38 -19.43 -34.44
CA ASP A 538 -21.42 -20.30 -35.05
C ASP A 538 -20.81 -21.25 -36.10
N GLY A 539 -21.14 -22.55 -36.06
CA GLY A 539 -20.52 -23.56 -36.95
C GLY A 539 -20.96 -25.01 -36.76
N THR A 540 -22.16 -25.37 -37.23
CA THR A 540 -22.78 -26.71 -37.09
C THR A 540 -22.03 -27.91 -37.72
N VAL A 541 -22.30 -29.13 -37.19
CA VAL A 541 -22.02 -30.50 -37.72
C VAL A 541 -20.61 -31.07 -37.41
N GLY A 542 -20.43 -32.31 -36.91
CA GLY A 542 -21.40 -33.32 -36.43
C GLY A 542 -20.85 -34.78 -36.36
N SER A 543 -21.57 -35.65 -35.64
CA SER A 543 -21.44 -37.13 -35.48
C SER A 543 -20.16 -37.76 -34.87
N ASP A 544 -20.36 -38.40 -33.71
CA ASP A 544 -20.06 -39.81 -33.37
C ASP A 544 -18.76 -40.49 -33.87
N GLY A 545 -17.95 -41.05 -32.95
CA GLY A 545 -16.93 -42.06 -33.32
C GLY A 545 -15.83 -42.40 -32.31
N ASP A 546 -16.12 -43.24 -31.32
CA ASP A 546 -15.16 -43.94 -30.42
C ASP A 546 -15.58 -45.43 -30.37
N PRO A 547 -14.73 -46.45 -30.08
CA PRO A 547 -13.27 -46.47 -29.82
C PRO A 547 -12.46 -47.47 -30.70
N ASP A 548 -11.21 -47.70 -30.28
CA ASP A 548 -10.55 -49.02 -30.11
C ASP A 548 -9.48 -49.57 -31.11
N ASP A 549 -8.57 -50.34 -30.49
CA ASP A 549 -7.72 -51.44 -31.00
C ASP A 549 -6.42 -51.21 -31.83
N ARG A 550 -5.32 -51.06 -31.06
CA ARG A 550 -4.24 -52.08 -30.83
C ARG A 550 -3.13 -52.42 -31.87
N ASP A 551 -2.01 -52.84 -31.25
CA ASP A 551 -1.04 -53.89 -31.61
C ASP A 551 0.21 -53.65 -32.52
N THR A 552 1.37 -53.76 -31.84
CA THR A 552 2.58 -54.55 -32.17
C THR A 552 3.73 -54.03 -33.07
N ASP A 553 4.88 -53.82 -32.38
CA ASP A 553 6.20 -54.47 -32.58
C ASP A 553 7.09 -54.28 -33.84
N SER A 554 8.38 -54.02 -33.54
CA SER A 554 9.61 -54.79 -33.94
C SER A 554 10.76 -54.09 -34.70
N GLU A 555 11.85 -53.87 -33.94
CA GLU A 555 13.28 -54.18 -34.19
C GLU A 555 14.11 -53.59 -35.38
N GLY A 556 15.42 -53.40 -35.11
CA GLY A 556 16.50 -53.18 -36.10
C GLY A 556 17.30 -51.88 -35.93
N VAL A 557 18.20 -51.70 -34.95
CA VAL A 557 19.58 -52.28 -34.82
C VAL A 557 20.55 -51.86 -35.94
N GLY A 558 21.68 -51.23 -35.57
CA GLY A 558 22.82 -50.96 -36.46
C GLY A 558 23.91 -50.07 -35.84
N ASP A 559 24.98 -50.68 -35.32
CA ASP A 559 26.13 -49.97 -34.70
C ASP A 559 27.06 -49.28 -35.72
N GLY A 560 27.86 -48.30 -35.26
CA GLY A 560 28.92 -47.65 -36.03
C GLY A 560 29.84 -46.80 -35.13
N ASP A 561 31.10 -47.22 -34.98
CA ASP A 561 31.97 -46.87 -33.83
C ASP A 561 33.24 -46.06 -34.22
N THR A 562 33.97 -45.56 -33.21
CA THR A 562 35.39 -45.12 -33.17
C THR A 562 35.90 -43.76 -33.75
N ASP A 563 36.45 -42.97 -32.83
CA ASP A 563 37.82 -42.37 -32.76
C ASP A 563 38.35 -41.24 -33.68
N ASP A 564 38.47 -40.06 -33.05
CA ASP A 564 39.72 -39.35 -32.63
C ASP A 564 40.78 -38.83 -33.65
N GLY A 565 41.41 -37.70 -33.27
CA GLY A 565 42.83 -37.41 -33.59
C GLY A 565 43.21 -36.15 -34.39
N GLY A 566 43.79 -35.14 -33.72
CA GLY A 566 45.09 -34.57 -34.19
C GLY A 566 45.21 -33.12 -34.69
N ALA A 567 45.40 -32.17 -33.75
CA ALA A 567 46.34 -31.01 -33.72
C ALA A 567 46.90 -30.33 -35.00
N GLY A 568 47.00 -28.97 -34.99
CA GLY A 568 47.73 -28.18 -36.01
C GLY A 568 48.05 -26.71 -35.65
N ASN A 569 49.15 -26.47 -34.95
CA ASN A 569 49.64 -25.17 -34.42
C ASN A 569 50.00 -24.08 -35.48
N GLY A 570 49.87 -22.79 -35.13
CA GLY A 570 50.42 -21.65 -35.89
C GLY A 570 50.33 -20.28 -35.17
N THR A 571 51.43 -19.52 -35.08
CA THR A 571 51.59 -18.30 -34.24
C THR A 571 52.29 -17.14 -35.00
N THR A 572 51.89 -15.87 -34.75
CA THR A 572 52.76 -14.66 -34.81
C THR A 572 52.06 -13.41 -34.24
N ASP A 573 52.82 -12.53 -33.58
CA ASP A 573 52.46 -11.20 -33.04
C ASP A 573 52.35 -10.11 -34.16
N GLU A 574 51.82 -8.88 -34.00
CA GLU A 574 52.17 -7.80 -33.05
C GLU A 574 51.13 -6.63 -32.99
N SER A 575 51.15 -5.88 -31.88
CA SER A 575 50.80 -4.45 -31.70
C SER A 575 49.34 -3.94 -31.74
N GLY A 576 49.01 -3.01 -30.84
CA GLY A 576 47.79 -2.16 -30.89
C GLY A 576 47.13 -1.87 -29.52
N ASP A 577 47.56 -0.83 -28.82
CA ASP A 577 47.09 -0.48 -27.46
C ASP A 577 45.66 0.11 -27.40
N ALA A 578 44.88 -0.28 -26.38
CA ALA A 578 43.87 0.55 -25.71
C ALA A 578 43.50 -0.04 -24.34
N GLU A 579 43.48 0.76 -23.27
CA GLU A 579 43.04 0.33 -21.93
C GLU A 579 41.56 0.65 -21.70
N SER A 580 40.76 -0.38 -21.41
CA SER A 580 39.48 -0.26 -20.69
C SER A 580 39.33 -1.48 -19.78
N THR A 581 39.47 -1.28 -18.47
CA THR A 581 39.41 -2.39 -17.50
C THR A 581 37.97 -2.74 -17.15
N ASP A 582 37.45 -3.82 -17.72
CA ASP A 582 36.20 -4.43 -17.26
C ASP A 582 36.33 -4.91 -15.81
N GLY A 583 35.54 -4.32 -14.92
CA GLY A 583 35.28 -4.83 -13.58
C GLY A 583 33.93 -5.53 -13.57
N THR A 584 33.88 -6.80 -13.96
CA THR A 584 32.62 -7.57 -14.09
C THR A 584 31.94 -7.77 -12.73
N GLY A 585 31.04 -6.86 -12.37
CA GLY A 585 30.08 -7.06 -11.28
C GLY A 585 28.97 -8.03 -11.74
N ALA A 586 28.72 -9.08 -10.97
CA ALA A 586 27.57 -9.94 -11.20
C ALA A 586 26.28 -9.18 -10.87
N GLY A 587 25.28 -9.28 -11.76
CA GLY A 587 24.01 -8.59 -11.58
C GLY A 587 23.25 -9.12 -10.36
N LEU A 588 23.00 -8.23 -9.39
CA LEU A 588 22.08 -8.45 -8.28
C LEU A 588 20.82 -7.61 -8.54
N GLY A 589 19.90 -8.18 -9.33
CA GLY A 589 18.55 -7.65 -9.56
C GLY A 589 17.50 -8.47 -8.82
N VAL A 590 16.25 -7.98 -8.81
CA VAL A 590 15.08 -8.57 -8.13
C VAL A 590 15.25 -8.66 -6.61
N GLY A 591 15.11 -7.51 -5.93
CA GLY A 591 15.12 -7.43 -4.46
C GLY A 591 14.51 -6.16 -3.86
N ALA A 592 13.81 -5.33 -4.65
CA ALA A 592 13.42 -3.96 -4.27
C ALA A 592 12.59 -3.90 -2.97
N ALA A 593 11.53 -4.70 -2.85
CA ALA A 593 10.70 -4.75 -1.64
C ALA A 593 11.39 -5.36 -0.40
N LEU A 594 12.58 -5.97 -0.53
CA LEU A 594 13.17 -6.86 0.49
C LEU A 594 14.65 -6.59 0.82
N ALA A 595 15.26 -5.57 0.22
CA ALA A 595 16.61 -5.12 0.57
C ALA A 595 16.73 -4.79 2.08
N GLY A 596 15.66 -4.25 2.68
CA GLY A 596 15.59 -3.97 4.12
C GLY A 596 15.60 -5.20 5.00
N LEU A 597 14.77 -6.22 4.71
CA LEU A 597 14.65 -7.41 5.55
C LEU A 597 15.98 -8.20 5.62
N SER A 598 16.69 -8.27 4.50
CA SER A 598 18.03 -8.87 4.42
C SER A 598 19.11 -7.99 5.07
N GLY A 599 19.03 -6.66 4.91
CA GLY A 599 19.95 -5.70 5.52
C GLY A 599 19.91 -5.75 7.06
N TYR A 600 18.71 -5.73 7.64
CA TYR A 600 18.48 -5.75 9.09
C TYR A 600 19.07 -6.99 9.77
N LEU A 601 18.84 -8.18 9.21
CA LEU A 601 19.35 -9.45 9.75
C LEU A 601 20.88 -9.60 9.60
N LEU A 602 21.50 -8.92 8.64
CA LEU A 602 22.95 -8.85 8.51
C LEU A 602 23.58 -7.82 9.47
N ALA A 603 22.95 -6.65 9.65
CA ALA A 603 23.44 -5.59 10.54
C ALA A 603 23.55 -6.07 12.00
N ARG A 604 22.46 -6.59 12.58
CA ARG A 604 22.48 -7.12 13.96
C ARG A 604 23.44 -8.31 14.17
N ARG A 605 23.87 -8.98 13.10
CA ARG A 605 24.92 -10.02 13.16
C ARG A 605 26.34 -9.45 13.22
N ALA A 606 26.56 -8.21 12.79
CA ALA A 606 27.85 -7.53 12.91
C ALA A 606 28.07 -6.99 14.34
N ASP A 607 27.06 -6.29 14.89
CA ASP A 607 27.18 -5.67 16.22
C ASP A 607 27.30 -6.70 17.35
N GLY A 608 26.65 -7.87 17.20
CA GLY A 608 26.76 -8.99 18.13
C GLY A 608 28.13 -9.69 18.20
N LEU A 609 29.13 -9.27 17.43
CA LEU A 609 30.45 -9.94 17.34
C LEU A 609 31.63 -9.16 17.95
N ASN A 610 31.42 -7.93 18.46
CA ASN A 610 32.53 -7.04 18.80
C ASN A 610 32.87 -6.90 20.30
N ASP A 611 32.16 -7.60 21.20
CA ASP A 611 32.47 -7.62 22.65
C ASP A 611 32.91 -9.01 23.15
N SER A 612 34.21 -9.32 23.01
CA SER A 612 34.92 -10.34 23.80
C SER A 612 36.41 -10.46 23.45
N ARG A 613 37.22 -9.40 23.66
CA ARG A 613 38.70 -9.53 23.55
C ARG A 613 39.53 -8.51 24.33
N SER A 614 39.44 -8.52 25.66
CA SER A 614 40.38 -7.79 26.53
C SER A 614 40.64 -8.44 27.90
N GLU A 615 41.25 -9.64 27.91
CA GLU A 615 42.22 -10.11 28.92
C GLU A 615 43.16 -11.15 28.27
#